data_AF-A0A2P9AR18-F1
#
_entry.id   AF-A0A2P9AR18-F1
#
_cell.length_a   1.000
_cell.length_b   1.000
_cell.length_c   1.000
_cell.angle_alpha   90.00
_cell.angle_beta   90.00
_cell.angle_gamma   90.00
#
_symmetry.space_group_name_H-M   'P 1'
#
loop_
_entity.id
_entity.type
_entity.pdbx_description
1 polymer ?
#
loop_
_entity_poly.entity_id
_entity_poly.type
_entity_poly.pdbx_seq_one_letter_code
_entity_poly.pdbx_strand_id
1 'polypeptide(L)'
;MWTPIRLERPATVAKIMDEGLLFHGVDASISSTDDYTSSRALALALYADFPHLDGLAYRSRHNNGEVCFAFFDRLLPSDFSHLAGKRFENHRERTDELMRLHGAVFDASAQVE
;
A
#
# COMPACT_ATOMS: atom_id res chain seq x y z
N MET A 1 1.66 10.93 10.05
CA MET A 1 0.50 10.38 10.79
C MET A 1 0.18 9.05 10.15
N TRP A 2 -0.13 8.01 10.92
CA TRP A 2 -0.68 6.77 10.37
C TRP A 2 -2.13 6.64 10.83
N THR A 3 -2.99 6.17 9.95
CA THR A 3 -4.41 6.00 10.23
C THR A 3 -4.76 4.55 9.98
N PRO A 4 -5.34 3.84 10.96
CA PRO A 4 -5.84 2.50 10.69
C PRO A 4 -6.99 2.61 9.67
N ILE A 5 -6.97 1.73 8.68
CA ILE A 5 -7.98 1.66 7.64
C ILE A 5 -8.91 0.50 7.97
N ARG A 6 -10.21 0.74 7.93
CA ARG A 6 -11.23 -0.31 8.01
C ARG A 6 -12.22 -0.09 6.87
N LEU A 7 -12.51 -1.16 6.14
CA LEU A 7 -13.55 -1.19 5.13
C LEU A 7 -14.89 -1.58 5.78
N GLU A 8 -15.95 -0.83 5.49
CA GLU A 8 -17.31 -1.09 6.01
C GLU A 8 -18.07 -2.14 5.18
N ARG A 9 -17.56 -2.44 3.98
CA ARG A 9 -18.06 -3.50 3.11
C ARG A 9 -16.94 -4.45 2.69
N PRO A 10 -17.25 -5.69 2.28
CA PRO A 10 -16.28 -6.54 1.61
C PRO A 10 -15.70 -5.83 0.37
N ALA A 11 -14.39 -6.00 0.17
CA ALA A 11 -13.70 -5.57 -1.04
C ALA A 11 -13.15 -6.79 -1.77
N THR A 12 -13.37 -6.84 -3.08
CA THR A 12 -12.85 -7.91 -3.94
C THR A 12 -11.56 -7.43 -4.59
N VAL A 13 -10.46 -8.16 -4.37
CA VAL A 13 -9.14 -7.78 -4.90
C VAL A 13 -8.59 -8.85 -5.81
N ALA A 14 -7.94 -8.46 -6.91
CA ALA A 14 -7.18 -9.41 -7.71
C ALA A 14 -5.91 -9.80 -6.96
N LYS A 15 -5.68 -11.11 -6.87
CA LYS A 15 -4.49 -11.67 -6.26
C LYS A 15 -3.36 -11.67 -7.29
N ILE A 16 -2.39 -10.77 -7.15
CA ILE A 16 -1.18 -10.68 -7.99
C ILE A 16 -0.03 -11.36 -7.24
N MET A 17 -0.24 -12.63 -6.91
CA MET A 17 0.72 -13.55 -6.30
C MET A 17 0.28 -14.99 -6.58
N ASP A 18 1.20 -15.96 -6.46
CA ASP A 18 0.93 -17.38 -6.70
C ASP A 18 0.24 -17.64 -8.06
N GLU A 19 -0.86 -18.41 -8.07
CA GLU A 19 -1.67 -18.74 -9.25
C GLU A 19 -2.19 -17.52 -10.02
N GLY A 20 -2.36 -16.37 -9.35
CA GLY A 20 -2.81 -15.16 -10.01
C GLY A 20 -1.74 -14.54 -10.92
N LEU A 21 -0.46 -14.69 -10.56
CA LEU A 21 0.65 -14.31 -11.46
C LEU A 21 0.60 -15.16 -12.73
N LEU A 22 0.42 -16.48 -12.56
CA LEU A 22 0.28 -17.42 -13.68
C LEU A 22 -0.92 -17.07 -14.57
N PHE A 23 -2.08 -16.78 -13.97
CA PHE A 23 -3.28 -16.40 -14.70
C PHE A 23 -3.07 -15.14 -15.57
N HIS A 24 -2.30 -14.18 -15.06
CA HIS A 24 -1.98 -12.94 -15.77
C HIS A 24 -0.74 -13.04 -16.68
N GLY A 25 -0.11 -14.21 -16.77
CA GLY A 25 1.08 -14.42 -17.60
C GLY A 25 2.29 -13.58 -17.16
N VAL A 26 2.36 -13.22 -15.89
CA VAL A 26 3.45 -12.42 -15.29
C VAL A 26 4.13 -13.21 -14.17
N ASP A 27 5.26 -12.70 -13.67
CA ASP A 27 5.95 -13.26 -12.52
C ASP A 27 6.13 -12.21 -11.40
N ALA A 28 6.84 -12.59 -10.33
CA ALA A 28 7.05 -11.72 -9.17
C ALA A 28 7.84 -10.43 -9.48
N SER A 29 8.50 -10.33 -10.65
CA SER A 29 9.15 -9.10 -11.11
C SER A 29 8.15 -7.95 -11.17
N ILE A 30 6.87 -8.22 -11.46
CA ILE A 30 5.81 -7.21 -11.56
C ILE A 30 5.68 -6.32 -10.31
N SER A 31 6.14 -6.78 -9.16
CA SER A 31 6.09 -6.04 -7.89
C SER A 31 7.48 -5.71 -7.31
N SER A 32 8.57 -6.04 -8.01
CA SER A 32 9.93 -5.94 -7.48
C SER A 32 10.93 -5.14 -8.32
N THR A 33 10.52 -4.62 -9.48
CA THR A 33 11.37 -3.74 -10.31
C THR A 33 11.25 -2.25 -9.91
N ASP A 34 12.27 -1.46 -10.25
CA ASP A 34 12.25 0.01 -10.14
C ASP A 34 11.40 0.68 -11.22
N ASP A 35 11.18 0.00 -12.35
CA ASP A 35 10.29 0.44 -13.42
C ASP A 35 8.85 -0.02 -13.13
N TYR A 36 7.99 0.96 -12.84
CA TYR A 36 6.58 0.75 -12.57
C TYR A 36 5.71 0.65 -13.83
N THR A 37 6.31 0.64 -15.04
CA THR A 37 5.56 0.60 -16.31
C THR A 37 4.70 -0.65 -16.41
N SER A 38 5.29 -1.84 -16.20
CA SER A 38 4.58 -3.11 -16.32
C SER A 38 3.50 -3.26 -15.24
N SER A 39 3.79 -2.86 -14.00
CA SER A 39 2.85 -2.95 -12.89
C SER A 39 1.66 -2.00 -13.07
N ARG A 40 1.91 -0.80 -13.59
CA ARG A 40 0.87 0.15 -13.97
C ARG A 40 0.02 -0.37 -15.13
N ALA A 41 0.63 -0.96 -16.16
CA ALA A 41 -0.09 -1.52 -17.29
C ALA A 41 -1.02 -2.66 -16.87
N LEU A 42 -0.54 -3.58 -16.02
CA LEU A 42 -1.35 -4.64 -15.44
C LEU A 42 -2.49 -4.09 -14.58
N ALA A 43 -2.21 -3.14 -13.69
CA ALA A 43 -3.23 -2.52 -12.85
C ALA A 43 -4.32 -1.82 -13.69
N LEU A 44 -3.94 -1.15 -14.77
CA LEU A 44 -4.88 -0.49 -15.69
C LEU A 44 -5.74 -1.50 -16.46
N ALA A 45 -5.14 -2.59 -16.95
CA ALA A 45 -5.89 -3.66 -17.61
C ALA A 45 -6.90 -4.31 -16.66
N LEU A 46 -6.46 -4.62 -15.43
CA LEU A 46 -7.34 -5.17 -14.38
C LEU A 46 -8.49 -4.22 -14.02
N TYR A 47 -8.19 -2.93 -13.92
CA TYR A 47 -9.22 -1.92 -13.73
C TYR A 47 -10.21 -1.93 -14.89
N ALA A 48 -9.76 -1.85 -16.14
CA ALA A 48 -10.64 -1.76 -17.29
C ALA A 48 -11.49 -3.03 -17.51
N ASP A 49 -10.87 -4.20 -17.43
CA ASP A 49 -11.48 -5.47 -17.86
C ASP A 49 -12.35 -6.11 -16.77
N PHE A 50 -12.11 -5.78 -15.50
CA PHE A 50 -12.80 -6.38 -14.35
C PHE A 50 -13.47 -5.30 -13.49
N PRO A 51 -14.68 -4.82 -13.87
CA PRO A 51 -15.37 -3.72 -13.17
C PRO A 51 -15.79 -4.04 -11.74
N HIS A 52 -15.79 -5.33 -11.36
CA HIS A 52 -16.16 -5.80 -10.02
C HIS A 52 -14.98 -5.85 -9.04
N LEU A 53 -13.73 -5.64 -9.51
CA LEU A 53 -12.58 -5.55 -8.61
C LEU A 53 -12.53 -4.18 -7.94
N ASP A 54 -12.34 -4.18 -6.63
CA ASP A 54 -12.10 -3.00 -5.81
C ASP A 54 -10.59 -2.67 -5.70
N GLY A 55 -9.71 -3.61 -6.05
CA GLY A 55 -8.27 -3.40 -5.93
C GLY A 55 -7.41 -4.61 -6.26
N LEU A 56 -6.16 -4.56 -5.78
CA LEU A 56 -5.09 -5.54 -6.00
C LEU A 56 -4.47 -5.94 -4.66
N ALA A 57 -4.12 -7.21 -4.52
CA ALA A 57 -3.25 -7.73 -3.47
C ALA A 57 -1.96 -8.26 -4.10
N TYR A 58 -0.80 -7.78 -3.68
CA TYR A 58 0.51 -8.14 -4.26
C TYR A 58 1.57 -8.27 -3.16
N ARG A 59 2.72 -8.87 -3.48
CA ARG A 59 3.81 -9.05 -2.50
C ARG A 59 4.57 -7.74 -2.29
N SER A 60 4.92 -7.46 -1.04
CA SER A 60 5.79 -6.32 -0.73
C SER A 60 7.20 -6.57 -1.28
N ARG A 61 7.72 -5.60 -2.04
CA ARG A 61 9.08 -5.63 -2.59
C ARG A 61 10.16 -5.79 -1.52
N HIS A 62 9.96 -5.15 -0.37
CA HIS A 62 10.96 -5.05 0.69
C HIS A 62 10.74 -6.03 1.83
N ASN A 63 9.58 -6.69 1.88
CA ASN A 63 9.28 -7.73 2.84
C ASN A 63 8.44 -8.82 2.17
N ASN A 64 9.12 -9.82 1.62
CA ASN A 64 8.47 -10.94 0.97
C ASN A 64 7.56 -11.73 1.92
N GLY A 65 7.51 -11.50 3.23
CA GLY A 65 6.51 -12.11 4.12
C GLY A 65 5.13 -11.45 4.02
N GLU A 66 5.09 -10.19 3.58
CA GLU A 66 3.92 -9.32 3.69
C GLU A 66 3.14 -9.21 2.38
N VAL A 67 1.88 -8.79 2.51
CA VAL A 67 0.97 -8.51 1.41
C VAL A 67 0.63 -7.02 1.42
N CYS A 68 0.83 -6.37 0.28
CA CYS A 68 0.37 -5.01 0.03
C CYS A 68 -1.02 -5.06 -0.62
N PHE A 69 -1.88 -4.14 -0.21
CA PHE A 69 -3.18 -3.91 -0.81
C PHE A 69 -3.19 -2.52 -1.48
N ALA A 70 -3.64 -2.46 -2.73
CA ALA A 70 -3.90 -1.22 -3.44
C ALA A 70 -5.37 -1.20 -3.87
N PHE A 71 -6.05 -0.08 -3.66
CA PHE A 71 -7.46 0.07 -3.98
C PHE A 71 -7.65 1.01 -5.17
N PHE A 72 -8.58 0.67 -6.05
CA PHE A 72 -9.01 1.54 -7.14
C PHE A 72 -9.93 2.65 -6.62
N ASP A 73 -10.18 3.66 -7.44
CA ASP A 73 -11.06 4.79 -7.16
C ASP A 73 -12.57 4.43 -7.09
N ARG A 74 -12.89 3.14 -7.17
CA ARG A 74 -14.24 2.58 -6.97
C ARG A 74 -14.64 2.52 -5.51
N LEU A 75 -13.66 2.46 -4.61
CA LEU A 75 -13.90 2.58 -3.19
C LEU A 75 -14.01 4.06 -2.84
N LEU A 76 -15.20 4.46 -2.42
CA LEU A 76 -15.49 5.83 -2.05
C LEU A 76 -14.98 6.10 -0.62
N PRO A 77 -14.71 7.36 -0.25
CA PRO A 77 -14.35 7.70 1.13
C PRO A 77 -15.34 7.16 2.17
N SER A 78 -16.63 7.05 1.81
CA SER A 78 -17.69 6.49 2.66
C SER A 78 -17.59 4.97 2.89
N ASP A 79 -16.83 4.24 2.07
CA ASP A 79 -16.57 2.81 2.26
C ASP A 79 -15.53 2.56 3.38
N PHE A 80 -14.89 3.62 3.87
CA PHE A 80 -13.86 3.56 4.90
C PHE A 80 -14.35 4.13 6.23
N SER A 81 -14.07 3.42 7.32
CA SER A 81 -14.25 4.00 8.65
C SER A 81 -13.21 5.09 8.87
N HIS A 82 -13.66 6.28 9.28
CA HIS A 82 -12.77 7.30 9.82
C HIS A 82 -12.28 6.90 11.21
N LEU A 83 -11.18 6.15 11.25
CA LEU A 83 -10.51 5.86 12.51
C LEU A 83 -9.54 6.99 12.88
N ALA A 84 -9.39 7.26 14.17
CA ALA A 84 -8.50 8.31 14.64
C ALA A 84 -7.05 8.03 14.19
N GLY A 85 -6.50 8.94 13.40
CA GLY A 85 -5.09 8.90 13.01
C GLY A 85 -4.20 9.09 14.22
N LYS A 86 -3.10 8.34 14.30
CA LYS A 86 -2.06 8.53 15.31
C LYS A 86 -0.89 9.27 14.69
N ARG A 87 -0.47 10.37 15.32
CA ARG A 87 0.75 11.06 14.89
C ARG A 87 1.96 10.20 15.22
N PHE A 88 2.98 10.22 14.34
CA PHE A 88 4.22 9.48 14.59
C PHE A 88 4.92 9.98 15.86
N GLU A 89 4.95 11.30 16.06
CA GLU A 89 5.50 11.96 17.26
C GLU A 89 4.88 11.51 18.60
N ASN A 90 3.63 11.03 18.58
CA ASN A 90 2.94 10.52 19.76
C ASN A 90 3.39 9.08 20.13
N HIS A 91 4.19 8.45 19.28
CA HIS A 91 4.85 7.17 19.50
C HIS A 91 6.37 7.36 19.42
N ARG A 92 6.88 8.16 20.36
CA ARG A 92 8.28 8.63 20.40
C ARG A 92 9.28 7.47 20.33
N GLU A 93 9.05 6.39 21.09
CA GLU A 93 9.91 5.20 21.09
C GLU A 93 10.10 4.58 19.70
N ARG A 94 9.00 4.36 18.94
CA ARG A 94 9.09 3.84 17.56
C ARG A 94 9.75 4.83 16.61
N THR A 95 9.49 6.11 16.79
CA THR A 95 10.06 7.16 15.94
C THR A 95 11.57 7.24 16.15
N ASP A 96 12.02 7.26 17.41
CA ASP A 96 13.43 7.27 17.78
C ASP A 96 14.17 6.00 17.30
N GLU A 97 13.51 4.84 17.38
CA GLU A 97 14.04 3.58 16.85
C GLU A 97 14.27 3.62 15.34
N LEU A 98 13.25 4.06 14.57
CA LEU A 98 13.35 4.21 13.12
C LEU A 98 14.41 5.25 12.73
N MET A 99 14.51 6.35 13.47
CA MET A 99 15.51 7.38 13.19
C MET A 99 16.92 6.89 13.43
N ARG A 100 17.14 6.14 14.52
CA ARG A 100 18.44 5.50 14.78
C ARG A 100 18.78 4.49 13.70
N LEU A 101 17.81 3.67 13.28
CA LEU A 101 18.01 2.65 12.24
C LEU A 101 18.44 3.27 10.90
N HIS A 102 17.85 4.41 10.53
CA HIS A 102 18.09 5.06 9.24
C HIS A 102 19.12 6.21 9.29
N GLY A 103 19.74 6.47 10.46
CA GLY A 103 20.66 7.60 10.65
C GLY A 103 20.00 8.96 10.41
N ALA A 104 18.68 9.05 10.58
CA ALA A 104 17.91 10.27 10.36
C ALA A 104 17.98 11.17 11.60
N VAL A 105 18.01 12.49 11.39
CA VAL A 105 17.95 13.50 12.45
C VAL A 105 16.65 14.25 12.33
N PHE A 106 16.02 14.60 13.46
CA PHE A 106 14.78 15.38 13.43
C PHE A 106 15.08 16.73 12.84
N ASP A 107 14.25 17.15 11.89
CA ASP A 107 14.33 18.49 11.35
C ASP A 107 13.88 19.50 12.41
N ALA A 108 14.86 20.21 12.98
CA ALA A 108 14.62 21.26 13.97
C ALA A 108 14.34 22.62 13.33
N SER A 109 14.32 22.72 11.99
CA SER A 109 14.16 24.00 11.28
C SER A 109 12.76 24.62 11.41
N ALA A 110 11.77 23.86 11.87
CA ALA A 110 10.42 24.35 12.12
C ALA A 110 10.22 25.02 13.49
N GLN A 111 11.26 25.14 14.33
CA GLN A 111 11.21 25.98 15.53
C GLN A 111 11.66 27.42 15.21
N VAL A 112 10.81 28.15 14.48
CA VAL A 112 10.87 29.62 14.43
C VAL A 112 9.46 30.13 14.74
N GLU A 113 9.34 30.67 15.96
CA GLU A 113 8.26 31.45 16.61
C GLU A 113 6.80 31.27 16.17
#